data_AF-A0A1U7NQE8-F1
#
_entry.id   AF-A0A1U7NQE8-F1
#
_cell.length_a   1.000
_cell.length_b   1.000
_cell.length_c   1.000
_cell.angle_alpha   90.00
_cell.angle_beta   90.00
_cell.angle_gamma   90.00
#
_symmetry.space_group_name_H-M   'P 1'
#
loop_
_entity.id
_entity.type
_entity.pdbx_description
1 polymer ?
#
loop_
_entity_poly.entity_id
_entity_poly.type
_entity_poly.pdbx_seq_one_letter_code
_entity_poly.pdbx_strand_id
1 'polypeptide(L)' 'MLTDDELRAIAEPILEILRKMEEQSDEMMMEVPKLHLVVDPKMNDMIVGDIEISAEDIKQIEEYLQCEIENMMHPTILH' A
#
# COMPACT_ATOMS: atom_id res chain seq x y z
N MET A 1 13.43 7.81 4.89
CA MET A 1 13.37 6.62 4.02
C MET A 1 13.22 5.42 4.93
N LEU A 2 12.06 4.79 4.82
CA LEU A 2 11.71 3.61 5.59
C LEU A 2 12.57 2.43 5.16
N THR A 3 12.92 1.59 6.13
CA THR A 3 13.49 0.27 5.84
C THR A 3 12.45 -0.66 5.22
N ASP A 4 12.87 -1.68 4.48
CA ASP A 4 11.96 -2.66 3.88
C ASP A 4 11.05 -3.34 4.92
N ASP A 5 11.56 -3.64 6.12
CA ASP A 5 10.78 -4.22 7.21
C ASP A 5 9.69 -3.25 7.72
N GLU A 6 10.01 -1.96 7.88
CA GLU A 6 9.04 -0.93 8.30
C GLU A 6 7.99 -0.69 7.22
N LEU A 7 8.42 -0.59 5.97
CA LEU A 7 7.56 -0.42 4.81
C LEU A 7 6.56 -1.57 4.70
N ARG A 8 7.03 -2.81 4.84
CA ARG A 8 6.19 -4.00 4.86
C ARG A 8 5.25 -4.00 6.05
N ALA A 9 5.73 -3.67 7.25
CA ALA A 9 4.88 -3.64 8.45
C ALA A 9 3.72 -2.64 8.32
N ILE A 10 3.94 -1.50 7.65
CA ILE A 10 2.91 -0.50 7.36
C ILE A 10 1.98 -0.96 6.24
N ALA A 11 2.51 -1.59 5.20
CA ALA A 11 1.76 -1.98 4.00
C ALA A 11 0.93 -3.25 4.16
N GLU A 12 1.44 -4.27 4.86
CA GLU A 12 0.79 -5.58 5.06
C GLU A 12 -0.68 -5.48 5.54
N PRO A 13 -1.05 -4.65 6.54
CA PRO A 13 -2.46 -4.54 6.95
C PRO A 13 -3.35 -3.94 5.85
N ILE A 14 -2.82 -3.04 5.01
CA ILE A 14 -3.55 -2.45 3.88
C ILE A 14 -3.77 -3.51 2.81
N LEU A 15 -2.72 -4.28 2.48
CA LEU A 15 -2.79 -5.37 1.50
C LEU A 15 -3.75 -6.48 1.93
N GLU A 16 -3.81 -6.81 3.23
CA GLU A 16 -4.76 -7.81 3.73
C GLU A 16 -6.22 -7.37 3.53
N ILE A 17 -6.51 -6.07 3.74
CA ILE A 17 -7.84 -5.51 3.48
C ILE A 17 -8.16 -5.60 1.99
N LEU A 18 -7.21 -5.24 1.12
CA LEU A 18 -7.38 -5.29 -0.33
C LEU A 18 -7.62 -6.73 -0.82
N ARG A 19 -6.89 -7.72 -0.30
CA ARG A 19 -7.11 -9.15 -0.59
C ARG A 19 -8.53 -9.59 -0.21
N LYS A 20 -8.99 -9.24 1.00
CA LYS A 20 -10.35 -9.58 1.43
C LYS A 20 -11.43 -8.91 0.57
N MET A 21 -11.18 -7.69 0.09
CA MET A 21 -12.09 -7.00 -0.81
C MET A 21 -12.16 -7.70 -2.17
N GLU A 22 -11.03 -8.16 -2.71
CA GLU A 22 -10.99 -8.95 -3.94
C GLU A 22 -11.75 -10.29 -3.77
N GLU A 23 -11.50 -11.04 -2.71
CA GLU A 23 -12.18 -12.31 -2.43
C GLU A 23 -13.70 -12.17 -2.28
N GLN A 24 -14.17 -11.00 -1.84
CA GLN A 24 -15.60 -10.69 -1.72
C GLN A 24 -16.22 -10.12 -3.00
N SER A 25 -15.41 -9.76 -3.99
CA SER A 25 -15.85 -9.19 -5.25
C SER A 25 -15.99 -10.30 -6.29
N ASP A 26 -17.24 -10.74 -6.53
CA ASP A 26 -17.58 -11.79 -7.52
C ASP A 26 -17.13 -11.44 -8.95
N GLU A 27 -16.97 -10.14 -9.24
CA GLU A 27 -16.31 -9.66 -10.46
C GLU A 27 -14.83 -9.46 -10.17
N MET A 28 -13.98 -10.29 -10.81
CA MET A 28 -12.55 -10.02 -10.92
C MET A 28 -12.39 -8.58 -11.43
N MET A 29 -11.69 -7.74 -10.66
CA MET A 29 -11.37 -6.39 -11.11
C MET A 29 -10.65 -6.50 -12.47
N MET A 30 -11.29 -6.01 -13.53
CA MET A 30 -10.71 -6.06 -14.89
C MET A 30 -9.50 -5.13 -15.04
N GLU A 31 -9.33 -4.20 -14.10
CA GLU A 31 -8.28 -3.19 -14.09
C GLU A 31 -7.61 -3.12 -12.73
N VAL A 32 -6.31 -2.83 -12.73
CA VAL A 32 -5.55 -2.60 -11.50
C VAL A 32 -6.03 -1.30 -10.84
N PRO A 33 -6.49 -1.31 -9.57
CA PRO A 33 -6.82 -0.07 -8.88
C PRO A 33 -5.55 0.72 -8.64
N LYS A 34 -5.68 2.04 -8.79
CA LYS A 34 -4.64 2.99 -8.44
C LYS A 34 -4.83 3.42 -6.99
N LEU A 35 -3.79 3.30 -6.20
CA LEU A 35 -3.76 3.81 -4.83
C LEU A 35 -3.20 5.24 -4.83
N HIS A 36 -3.81 6.11 -4.03
CA HIS A 36 -3.23 7.41 -3.72
C HIS A 36 -3.40 7.71 -2.23
N LEU A 37 -2.30 7.99 -1.54
CA LEU A 37 -2.28 8.33 -0.13
C LEU A 37 -2.41 9.85 0.03
N VAL A 38 -3.43 10.28 0.78
CA VAL A 38 -3.69 11.69 1.05
C VAL A 38 -3.43 11.96 2.53
N VAL A 39 -2.56 12.93 2.79
CA VAL A 39 -2.26 13.41 4.14
C VAL A 39 -3.23 14.52 4.50
N ASP A 40 -3.81 14.45 5.70
CA ASP A 40 -4.59 15.59 6.19
C ASP A 40 -3.63 16.76 6.49
N PRO A 41 -3.84 17.94 5.88
CA PRO A 41 -2.93 19.07 6.01
C PRO A 41 -2.91 19.71 7.41
N LYS A 42 -3.78 19.27 8.34
CA LYS A 42 -3.80 19.70 9.73
C LYS A 42 -3.07 18.72 10.67
N MET A 43 -2.59 17.58 10.17
CA MET A 43 -1.70 16.72 10.93
C MET A 43 -0.31 17.37 10.97
N ASN A 44 0.13 17.75 12.18
CA ASN A 44 1.47 18.29 12.40
C ASN A 44 2.53 17.19 12.45
N ASP A 45 2.17 16.01 12.92
CA ASP A 45 3.07 14.86 13.07
C ASP A 45 2.38 13.62 12.53
N MET A 46 3.03 12.96 11.57
CA MET A 46 2.55 11.73 10.97
C MET A 46 3.34 10.57 11.56
N ILE A 47 2.74 9.88 12.53
CA ILE A 47 3.41 8.81 13.28
C ILE A 47 2.63 7.53 13.08
N VAL A 48 3.31 6.47 12.64
CA VAL A 48 2.75 5.12 12.55
C VAL A 48 3.50 4.23 13.54
N GLY A 49 2.86 3.89 14.65
CA GLY A 49 3.52 3.20 15.77
C GLY A 49 4.55 4.11 16.42
N ASP A 50 5.83 3.72 16.33
CA ASP A 50 6.98 4.49 16.81
C ASP A 50 7.78 5.17 15.68
N ILE A 51 7.25 5.13 14.44
CA ILE A 51 7.94 5.60 13.24
C ILE A 51 7.35 6.95 12.81
N GLU A 52 8.21 7.96 12.67
CA GLU A 52 7.88 9.24 12.08
C GLU A 52 7.91 9.12 10.54
N ILE A 53 6.80 9.48 9.90
CA ILE A 53 6.59 9.36 8.47
C ILE A 53 6.70 10.74 7.83
N SER A 54 7.69 10.92 6.96
CA SER A 54 7.82 12.12 6.15
C SER A 54 6.99 12.04 4.86
N ALA A 55 6.84 13.18 4.18
CA ALA A 55 6.19 13.21 2.85
C ALA A 55 6.91 12.34 1.80
N GLU A 56 8.23 12.15 1.94
CA GLU A 56 9.00 11.26 1.06
C GLU A 56 8.70 9.78 1.35
N ASP A 57 8.53 9.43 2.63
CA ASP A 57 8.17 8.07 3.05
C ASP A 57 6.76 7.69 2.60
N ILE A 58 5.83 8.64 2.54
CA ILE A 58 4.47 8.41 2.01
C ILE A 58 4.53 7.99 0.55
N LYS A 59 5.35 8.67 -0.25
CA LYS A 59 5.53 8.31 -1.65
C LYS A 59 6.13 6.90 -1.78
N GLN A 60 7.11 6.58 -0.93
CA GLN A 60 7.71 5.24 -0.87
C GLN A 60 6.65 4.16 -0.53
N ILE A 61 5.77 4.41 0.45
CA ILE A 61 4.67 3.51 0.81
C ILE A 61 3.68 3.36 -0.35
N GLU A 62 3.32 4.46 -1.02
CA GLU A 62 2.40 4.45 -2.16
C GLU A 62 2.94 3.60 -3.32
N GLU A 63 4.21 3.81 -3.69
CA GLU A 63 4.88 3.04 -4.75
C GLU A 63 4.94 1.54 -4.40
N TYR A 64 5.29 1.21 -3.16
CA TYR A 64 5.35 -0.18 -2.69
C TYR A 64 3.97 -0.86 -2.74
N LEU A 65 2.94 -0.21 -2.21
CA LEU A 65 1.58 -0.74 -2.22
C LEU A 65 1.06 -0.91 -3.64
N GLN A 66 1.35 0.02 -4.54
CA GLN A 66 0.94 -0.09 -5.94
C GLN A 66 1.58 -1.32 -6.60
N CYS A 67 2.87 -1.56 -6.41
CA CYS A 67 3.54 -2.76 -6.92
C CYS A 67 2.95 -4.05 -6.35
N GLU A 68 2.64 -4.09 -5.06
CA GLU A 68 2.03 -5.27 -4.44
C GLU A 68 0.61 -5.53 -4.96
N ILE A 69 -0.18 -4.48 -5.19
CA ILE A 69 -1.51 -4.58 -5.81
C ILE A 69 -1.39 -5.12 -7.24
N GLU A 70 -0.44 -4.61 -8.03
CA GLU A 70 -0.16 -5.11 -9.38
C GLU A 70 0.20 -6.61 -9.37
N ASN A 71 1.09 -7.02 -8.46
CA ASN A 71 1.49 -8.42 -8.28
C ASN A 71 0.31 -9.33 -7.89
N MET A 72 -0.63 -8.82 -7.10
CA MET A 72 -1.80 -9.57 -6.65
C MET A 72 -2.77 -9.93 -7.80
N MET A 73 -3.09 -8.97 -8.69
CA MET A 73 -4.09 -9.24 -9.76
C MET A 73 -3.47 -9.61 -11.11
N HIS A 74 -2.23 -9.18 -11.37
CA HIS A 74 -1.43 -9.68 -12.47
C HIS A 74 -0.22 -10.39 -11.85
N PRO A 75 -0.36 -11.67 -11.44
CA PRO A 75 0.80 -12.49 -11.15
C PRO A 75 1.60 -12.59 -12.46
N THR A 76 2.53 -11.67 -12.64
CA THR A 76 3.43 -11.71 -13.78
C THR A 76 4.20 -13.00 -13.64
N ILE A 77 3.98 -13.92 -14.58
CA ILE A 77 4.81 -15.11 -14.72
C ILE A 77 6.16 -14.61 -15.22
N LEU A 78 6.99 -14.14 -14.31
CA LEU A 78 8.43 -13.97 -14.52
C LEU A 78 9.12 -14.83 -13.46
N HIS A 79 9.19 -16.12 -13.81
CA HIS A 79 10.12 -17.10 -13.24
C HIS A 79 11.57 -16.72 -13.53
#